data_AF-A0A1Q5U027-F1
#
_entry.id   AF-A0A1Q5U027-F1
#
_cell.length_a   1.000
_cell.length_b   1.000
_cell.length_c   1.000
_cell.angle_alpha   90.00
_cell.angle_beta   90.00
_cell.angle_gamma   90.00
#
_symmetry.space_group_name_H-M   'P 1'
#
loop_
_entity.id
_entity.type
_entity.pdbx_description
1 polymer ?
#
loop_
_entity_poly.entity_id
_entity_poly.type
_entity_poly.pdbx_seq_one_letter_code
_entity_poly.pdbx_strand_id
1 'polypeptide(L)'
;MVQDACAKIEMRFMPVATGQVIRAPIVKGGRVLTAKVTTEILSGIIDKIHEEPFVLAARLLVDEECISRDVNWPQPLRYLSFEKRGVLVGAMEPGIYKVIDESLTKRLMVYKRDGIELSYNCIDIVPRYPGITRGMRLEKENGTYVPNYRYLRSDDHQPARYEGRSGVQLRRSTGKSLSST
;
A
#
# COMPACT_ATOMS: atom_id res chain seq x y z
N MET A 1 4.88 -11.97 -28.72
CA MET A 1 4.68 -13.41 -28.40
C MET A 1 4.66 -13.56 -26.90
N VAL A 2 3.73 -14.34 -26.32
CA VAL A 2 3.71 -14.65 -24.88
C VAL A 2 4.65 -15.82 -24.64
N GLN A 3 5.53 -15.72 -23.66
CA GLN A 3 6.58 -16.71 -23.38
C GLN A 3 6.51 -17.15 -21.92
N ASP A 4 7.09 -18.31 -21.66
CA ASP A 4 7.29 -18.83 -20.31
C ASP A 4 8.30 -17.96 -19.57
N ALA A 5 8.18 -17.90 -18.24
CA ALA A 5 9.07 -17.10 -17.40
C ALA A 5 9.48 -17.88 -16.16
N CYS A 6 10.74 -17.73 -15.73
CA CYS A 6 11.16 -18.22 -14.43
C CYS A 6 10.85 -17.16 -13.37
N ALA A 7 10.10 -17.54 -12.35
CA ALA A 7 9.65 -16.62 -11.33
C ALA A 7 10.01 -17.05 -9.91
N LYS A 8 10.14 -16.05 -9.05
CA LYS A 8 10.29 -16.16 -7.61
C LYS A 8 9.08 -15.51 -6.94
N ILE A 9 8.50 -16.19 -5.97
CA ILE A 9 7.44 -15.66 -5.14
C ILE A 9 7.96 -15.40 -3.74
N GLU A 10 7.63 -14.23 -3.22
CA GLU A 10 7.85 -13.87 -1.82
C GLU A 10 6.51 -13.50 -1.18
N MET A 11 6.18 -14.13 -0.06
CA MET A 11 4.98 -13.86 0.71
C MET A 11 5.34 -13.49 2.14
N ARG A 12 4.77 -12.38 2.63
CA ARG A 12 4.94 -11.90 4.01
C ARG A 12 3.62 -11.88 4.76
N PHE A 13 3.73 -12.02 6.07
CA PHE A 13 2.62 -11.93 7.01
C PHE A 13 2.85 -10.69 7.87
N MET A 14 1.91 -9.75 7.77
CA MET A 14 2.02 -8.42 8.34
C MET A 14 0.87 -8.23 9.34
N PRO A 15 1.10 -8.21 10.66
CA PRO A 15 0.04 -8.01 11.63
C PRO A 15 -0.62 -6.67 11.39
N VAL A 16 -1.95 -6.65 11.43
CA VAL A 16 -2.74 -5.43 11.22
C VAL A 16 -2.38 -4.38 12.26
N ALA A 17 -2.13 -4.80 13.50
CA ALA A 17 -1.85 -3.89 14.61
C ALA A 17 -0.52 -3.13 14.48
N THR A 18 0.52 -3.78 13.97
CA THR A 18 1.88 -3.19 13.94
C THR A 18 2.37 -2.82 12.55
N GLY A 19 1.88 -3.50 11.50
CA GLY A 19 2.45 -3.39 10.15
C GLY A 19 3.93 -3.80 10.07
N GLN A 20 4.44 -4.52 11.06
CA GLN A 20 5.84 -4.98 11.12
C GLN A 20 5.92 -6.49 10.84
N VAL A 21 6.93 -6.91 10.09
CA VAL A 21 7.12 -8.34 9.78
C VAL A 21 7.37 -9.10 11.09
N ILE A 22 6.44 -10.00 11.45
CA ILE A 22 6.55 -10.81 12.68
C ILE A 22 7.09 -12.23 12.45
N ARG A 23 7.19 -12.66 11.19
CA ARG A 23 7.66 -14.00 10.84
C ARG A 23 8.46 -13.97 9.54
N ALA A 24 9.32 -14.97 9.37
CA ALA A 24 10.13 -15.10 8.17
C ALA A 24 9.23 -15.15 6.91
N PRO A 25 9.62 -14.46 5.82
CA PRO A 25 8.89 -14.55 4.56
C PRO A 25 8.93 -15.98 4.02
N ILE A 26 7.85 -16.40 3.39
CA ILE A 26 7.88 -17.60 2.54
C ILE A 26 8.44 -17.19 1.19
N VAL A 27 9.56 -17.79 0.81
CA VAL A 27 10.22 -17.55 -0.48
C VAL A 27 10.25 -18.84 -1.28
N LYS A 28 9.76 -18.80 -2.53
CA LYS A 28 9.78 -19.92 -3.48
C LYS A 28 10.35 -19.43 -4.80
N GLY A 29 11.58 -19.83 -5.11
CA GLY A 29 12.27 -19.47 -6.37
C GLY A 29 12.21 -20.57 -7.42
N GLY A 30 12.65 -20.23 -8.64
CA GLY A 30 12.92 -21.21 -9.70
C GLY A 30 11.68 -21.87 -10.30
N ARG A 31 10.51 -21.21 -10.25
CA ARG A 31 9.26 -21.76 -10.77
C ARG A 31 9.05 -21.31 -12.21
N VAL A 32 8.91 -22.27 -13.13
CA VAL A 32 8.54 -21.97 -14.51
C VAL A 32 7.05 -21.66 -14.54
N LEU A 33 6.71 -20.44 -14.96
CA LEU A 33 5.37 -20.00 -15.29
C LEU A 33 5.15 -20.25 -16.76
N THR A 34 4.22 -21.16 -17.08
CA THR A 34 3.86 -21.42 -18.47
C THR A 34 2.93 -20.33 -19.00
N ALA A 35 3.18 -19.88 -20.23
CA ALA A 35 2.40 -18.86 -20.89
C ALA A 35 0.91 -19.22 -20.93
N LYS A 36 0.05 -18.24 -20.58
CA LYS A 36 -1.43 -18.33 -20.68
C LYS A 36 -2.09 -19.42 -19.83
N VAL A 37 -1.39 -19.97 -18.83
CA VAL A 37 -1.99 -20.88 -17.85
C VAL A 37 -1.86 -20.33 -16.44
N THR A 38 -2.65 -20.89 -15.53
CA THR A 38 -2.53 -20.64 -14.09
C THR A 38 -1.70 -21.77 -13.47
N THR A 39 -0.67 -21.40 -12.71
CA THR A 39 0.18 -22.35 -11.98
C THR A 39 0.01 -22.12 -10.48
N GLU A 40 -0.36 -23.16 -9.73
CA GLU A 40 -0.29 -23.10 -8.26
C GLU A 40 1.17 -23.17 -7.83
N ILE A 41 1.63 -22.18 -7.05
CA ILE A 41 3.03 -22.07 -6.60
C ILE A 41 3.16 -22.25 -5.09
N LEU A 42 2.11 -21.91 -4.35
CA LEU A 42 2.08 -21.97 -2.90
C LEU A 42 0.65 -22.23 -2.43
N SER A 43 0.52 -23.19 -1.53
CA SER A 43 -0.70 -23.49 -0.77
C SER A 43 -0.35 -23.67 0.70
N GLY A 44 -1.35 -23.48 1.57
CA GLY A 44 -1.17 -23.54 3.02
C GLY A 44 -2.46 -23.27 3.78
N ILE A 45 -2.40 -23.45 5.10
CA ILE A 45 -3.52 -23.26 6.02
C ILE A 45 -3.16 -22.12 6.97
N ILE A 46 -4.15 -21.30 7.30
CA ILE A 46 -4.06 -20.19 8.24
C ILE A 46 -5.04 -20.45 9.37
N ASP A 47 -4.57 -20.39 10.61
CA ASP A 47 -5.44 -20.32 11.78
C ASP A 47 -5.91 -18.87 11.98
N LYS A 48 -7.21 -18.64 11.79
CA LYS A 48 -7.82 -17.31 11.94
C LYS A 48 -8.38 -17.07 13.35
N ILE A 49 -8.37 -18.09 14.21
CA ILE A 49 -8.98 -18.06 15.55
C ILE A 49 -7.91 -17.73 16.60
N HIS A 50 -6.75 -18.36 16.50
CA HIS A 50 -5.69 -18.23 17.51
C HIS A 50 -4.55 -17.29 17.09
N GLU A 51 -4.42 -16.97 15.81
CA GLU A 51 -3.46 -15.96 15.36
C GLU A 51 -4.06 -14.55 15.42
N GLU A 52 -3.22 -13.56 15.76
CA GLU A 52 -3.59 -12.16 15.62
C GLU A 52 -3.95 -11.82 14.17
N PRO A 53 -4.81 -10.81 13.92
CA PRO A 53 -5.12 -10.43 12.56
C PRO A 53 -3.90 -9.97 11.77
N PHE A 54 -3.74 -10.48 10.56
CA PHE A 54 -2.61 -10.16 9.70
C PHE A 54 -3.03 -10.02 8.24
N VAL A 55 -2.15 -9.45 7.44
CA VAL A 55 -2.27 -9.28 6.00
C VAL A 55 -1.23 -10.15 5.33
N LEU A 56 -1.63 -10.84 4.25
CA LEU A 56 -0.71 -11.53 3.36
C LEU A 56 -0.29 -10.57 2.25
N ALA A 57 1.01 -10.27 2.15
CA ALA A 57 1.55 -9.45 1.08
C ALA A 57 2.46 -10.30 0.19
N ALA A 58 2.05 -10.51 -1.05
CA ALA A 58 2.77 -11.33 -2.03
C ALA A 58 3.45 -10.44 -3.08
N ARG A 59 4.64 -10.87 -3.53
CA ARG A 59 5.36 -10.33 -4.69
C ARG A 59 5.72 -11.47 -5.62
N LEU A 60 5.54 -11.22 -6.91
CA LEU A 60 6.05 -12.04 -7.99
C LEU A 60 7.24 -11.32 -8.61
N LEU A 61 8.38 -11.99 -8.64
CA LEU A 61 9.61 -11.50 -9.22
C LEU A 61 9.99 -12.34 -10.44
N VAL A 62 10.39 -11.69 -11.52
CA VAL A 62 11.02 -12.30 -12.70
C VAL A 62 12.30 -11.52 -12.93
N ASP A 63 13.42 -12.21 -13.11
CA ASP A 63 14.75 -11.59 -13.23
C ASP A 63 15.08 -10.62 -12.08
N GLU A 64 14.70 -11.00 -10.84
CA GLU A 64 14.77 -10.18 -9.62
C GLU A 64 13.96 -8.85 -9.64
N GLU A 65 13.20 -8.60 -10.71
CA GLU A 65 12.28 -7.46 -10.82
C GLU A 65 10.88 -7.84 -10.33
N CYS A 66 10.29 -7.00 -9.48
CA CYS A 66 8.94 -7.18 -8.96
C CYS A 66 7.88 -6.82 -10.02
N ILE A 67 7.47 -7.81 -10.82
CA ILE A 67 6.47 -7.61 -11.89
C ILE A 67 5.02 -7.59 -11.40
N SER A 68 4.71 -8.20 -10.24
CA SER A 68 3.34 -8.22 -9.69
C SER A 68 3.31 -8.28 -8.17
N ARG A 69 2.22 -7.79 -7.60
CA ARG A 69 1.97 -7.64 -6.16
C ARG A 69 0.50 -7.91 -5.86
N ASP A 70 0.24 -8.61 -4.75
CA ASP A 70 -1.12 -8.78 -4.24
C ASP A 70 -1.16 -8.72 -2.71
N VAL A 71 -2.30 -8.28 -2.17
CA VAL A 71 -2.52 -8.10 -0.75
C VAL A 71 -3.86 -8.74 -0.36
N ASN A 72 -3.80 -9.82 0.42
CA ASN A 72 -4.97 -10.49 0.94
C ASN A 72 -5.17 -10.16 2.43
N TRP A 73 -6.42 -9.93 2.82
CA TRP A 73 -6.85 -9.68 4.19
C TRP A 73 -7.71 -10.88 4.63
N PRO A 74 -7.13 -11.91 5.28
CA PRO A 74 -7.81 -13.18 5.54
C PRO A 74 -9.00 -13.05 6.50
N GLN A 75 -8.96 -12.07 7.41
CA GLN A 75 -10.02 -11.78 8.36
C GLN A 75 -11.06 -10.80 7.76
N PRO A 76 -12.37 -10.97 8.05
CA PRO A 76 -13.39 -10.02 7.61
C PRO A 76 -13.09 -8.61 8.12
N LEU A 77 -13.14 -7.62 7.23
CA LEU A 77 -12.72 -6.25 7.54
C LEU A 77 -13.47 -5.62 8.72
N ARG A 78 -14.71 -6.06 9.00
CA ARG A 78 -15.52 -5.54 10.13
C ARG A 78 -14.93 -5.84 11.51
N TYR A 79 -14.02 -6.81 11.61
CA TYR A 79 -13.37 -7.18 12.86
C TYR A 79 -11.97 -6.55 13.02
N LEU A 80 -11.52 -5.77 12.04
CA LEU A 80 -10.21 -5.13 12.07
C LEU A 80 -10.33 -3.70 12.58
N SER A 81 -9.49 -3.35 13.56
CA SER A 81 -9.33 -1.96 13.95
C SER A 81 -8.48 -1.21 12.93
N PHE A 82 -8.91 0.00 12.64
CA PHE A 82 -8.39 0.87 11.60
C PHE A 82 -8.14 2.29 12.11
N GLU A 83 -8.12 2.47 13.43
CA GLU A 83 -8.07 3.77 14.08
C GLU A 83 -6.72 4.47 13.91
N LYS A 84 -5.64 3.69 13.76
CA LYS A 84 -4.26 4.20 13.65
C LYS A 84 -3.78 4.18 12.21
N ARG A 85 -4.45 4.93 11.34
CA ARG A 85 -3.98 5.17 9.97
C ARG A 85 -3.20 6.48 9.91
N GLY A 86 -2.03 6.45 9.27
CA GLY A 86 -1.08 7.56 9.22
C GLY A 86 -0.57 7.87 7.83
N VAL A 87 -1.36 7.57 6.79
CA VAL A 87 -0.98 7.86 5.41
C VAL A 87 -0.81 9.36 5.25
N LEU A 88 0.31 9.74 4.63
CA LEU A 88 0.56 11.07 4.12
C LEU A 88 0.73 10.96 2.61
N VAL A 89 -0.08 11.69 1.87
CA VAL A 89 0.11 11.86 0.43
C VAL A 89 0.83 13.18 0.21
N GLY A 90 2.10 13.09 -0.17
CA GLY A 90 2.98 14.24 -0.37
C GLY A 90 3.31 14.45 -1.84
N ALA A 91 3.31 15.69 -2.33
CA ALA A 91 3.82 15.96 -3.67
C ALA A 91 5.36 15.84 -3.70
N MET A 92 5.89 15.18 -4.72
CA MET A 92 7.34 15.20 -5.01
C MET A 92 7.67 16.26 -6.05
N GLU A 93 6.83 16.34 -7.08
CA GLU A 93 6.91 17.27 -8.21
C GLU A 93 5.48 17.58 -8.69
N PRO A 94 5.28 18.62 -9.52
CA PRO A 94 3.97 18.86 -10.12
C PRO A 94 3.43 17.59 -10.82
N GLY A 95 2.27 17.09 -10.36
CA GLY A 95 1.65 15.88 -10.89
C GLY A 95 2.25 14.55 -10.41
N ILE A 96 3.23 14.56 -9.50
CA ILE A 96 3.80 13.32 -8.93
C ILE A 96 3.62 13.34 -7.41
N TYR A 97 2.88 12.37 -6.90
CA TYR A 97 2.57 12.25 -5.47
C TYR A 97 3.13 10.94 -4.91
N LYS A 98 3.76 11.03 -3.75
CA LYS A 98 4.25 9.88 -2.98
C LYS A 98 3.30 9.61 -1.83
N VAL A 99 2.89 8.35 -1.71
CA VAL A 99 2.19 7.86 -0.54
C VAL A 99 3.23 7.39 0.48
N ILE A 100 3.29 8.06 1.63
CA ILE A 100 4.14 7.71 2.76
C ILE A 100 3.22 7.15 3.83
N ASP A 101 3.52 5.97 4.37
CA ASP A 101 2.73 5.38 5.45
C ASP A 101 3.62 4.57 6.37
N GLU A 102 3.22 4.52 7.63
CA GLU A 102 3.83 3.72 8.70
C GLU A 102 2.90 2.59 9.16
N SER A 103 1.66 2.56 8.67
CA SER A 103 0.58 1.66 9.07
C SER A 103 0.00 0.87 7.89
N LEU A 104 -0.66 -0.26 8.15
CA LEU A 104 -1.38 -1.01 7.11
C LEU A 104 -2.67 -0.27 6.76
N THR A 105 -2.79 0.16 5.51
CA THR A 105 -3.99 0.87 5.06
C THR A 105 -4.68 0.11 3.96
N LYS A 106 -5.91 -0.35 4.23
CA LYS A 106 -6.76 -0.95 3.22
C LYS A 106 -7.42 0.11 2.34
N ARG A 107 -7.32 -0.07 1.01
CA ARG A 107 -8.00 0.69 -0.04
C ARG A 107 -7.92 2.20 0.19
N LEU A 108 -6.71 2.75 0.18
CA LEU A 108 -6.51 4.19 0.04
C LEU A 108 -7.14 4.63 -1.28
N MET A 109 -8.14 5.50 -1.20
CA MET A 109 -8.85 6.01 -2.36
C MET A 109 -8.53 7.49 -2.52
N VAL A 110 -8.05 7.85 -3.70
CA VAL A 110 -7.87 9.22 -4.13
C VAL A 110 -9.05 9.61 -5.00
N TYR A 111 -9.63 10.77 -4.72
CA TYR A 111 -10.75 11.29 -5.47
C TYR A 111 -10.29 11.72 -6.85
N LYS A 112 -10.95 11.20 -7.89
CA LYS A 112 -10.74 11.66 -9.26
C LYS A 112 -11.54 12.94 -9.47
N ARG A 113 -10.94 13.91 -10.17
CA ARG A 113 -11.66 15.03 -10.80
C ARG A 113 -11.57 14.87 -12.31
N ASP A 114 -12.47 15.52 -13.04
CA ASP A 114 -12.44 15.51 -14.49
C ASP A 114 -11.12 16.06 -15.02
N GLY A 115 -10.60 15.43 -16.08
CA GLY A 115 -9.30 15.76 -16.68
C GLY A 115 -8.08 15.33 -15.87
N ILE A 116 -8.24 14.44 -14.88
CA ILE A 116 -7.13 13.90 -14.08
C ILE A 116 -7.03 12.39 -14.27
N GLU A 117 -5.84 11.93 -14.66
CA GLU A 117 -5.55 10.49 -14.72
C GLU A 117 -4.71 10.03 -13.54
N LEU A 118 -5.09 8.88 -12.99
CA LEU A 118 -4.45 8.24 -11.86
C LEU A 118 -3.80 6.95 -12.34
N SER A 119 -2.48 6.86 -12.20
CA SER A 119 -1.74 5.61 -12.43
C SER A 119 -2.28 4.44 -11.59
N TYR A 120 -2.69 4.72 -10.34
CA TYR A 120 -3.27 3.74 -9.43
C TYR A 120 -4.28 4.41 -8.50
N ASN A 121 -5.33 3.67 -8.11
CA ASN A 121 -6.31 4.10 -7.11
C ASN A 121 -6.81 2.89 -6.32
N CYS A 122 -7.47 3.11 -5.18
CA CYS A 122 -8.03 2.07 -4.32
C CYS A 122 -6.98 1.03 -3.87
N ILE A 123 -5.78 1.49 -3.53
CA ILE A 123 -4.62 0.63 -3.28
C ILE A 123 -4.53 0.22 -1.80
N ASP A 124 -4.07 -1.00 -1.54
CA ASP A 124 -3.66 -1.41 -0.21
C ASP A 124 -2.20 -0.98 0.02
N ILE A 125 -1.92 -0.41 1.19
CA ILE A 125 -0.59 0.05 1.60
C ILE A 125 -0.06 -0.91 2.65
N VAL A 126 1.10 -1.48 2.37
CA VAL A 126 1.85 -2.37 3.26
C VAL A 126 3.20 -1.71 3.55
N PRO A 127 3.38 -1.11 4.73
CA PRO A 127 4.64 -0.45 5.09
C PRO A 127 5.82 -1.40 4.99
N ARG A 128 7.00 -0.84 4.66
CA ARG A 128 8.30 -1.52 4.73
C ARG A 128 8.40 -2.81 3.90
N TYR A 129 7.43 -3.06 3.02
CA TYR A 129 7.51 -4.11 2.03
C TYR A 129 8.04 -3.51 0.71
N PRO A 130 9.27 -3.85 0.29
CA PRO A 130 9.92 -3.16 -0.82
C PRO A 130 9.07 -3.23 -2.08
N GLY A 131 8.91 -2.08 -2.74
CA GLY A 131 8.08 -1.98 -3.92
C GLY A 131 6.57 -1.92 -3.67
N ILE A 132 6.03 -1.97 -2.44
CA ILE A 132 4.60 -1.65 -2.18
C ILE A 132 4.36 -0.16 -1.92
N THR A 133 5.39 0.62 -1.55
CA THR A 133 5.28 2.08 -1.54
C THR A 133 5.02 2.59 -2.96
N ARG A 134 3.76 2.93 -3.27
CA ARG A 134 3.39 3.40 -4.61
C ARG A 134 3.66 4.90 -4.71
N GLY A 135 4.45 5.29 -5.70
CA GLY A 135 4.29 6.61 -6.31
C GLY A 135 2.96 6.61 -7.05
N MET A 136 2.10 7.57 -6.75
CA MET A 136 0.89 7.84 -7.50
C MET A 136 1.19 9.00 -8.44
N ARG A 137 1.32 8.70 -9.73
CA ARG A 137 1.34 9.73 -10.77
C ARG A 137 -0.08 10.24 -10.99
N LEU A 138 -0.21 11.56 -10.96
CA LEU A 138 -1.40 12.36 -11.21
C LEU A 138 -1.12 13.23 -12.44
N GLU A 139 -1.58 12.80 -13.60
CA GLU A 139 -1.40 13.58 -14.82
C GLU A 139 -2.58 14.54 -14.98
N LYS A 140 -2.27 15.83 -15.06
CA LYS A 140 -3.21 16.88 -15.47
C LYS A 140 -2.56 17.69 -16.57
N GLU A 141 -3.35 18.02 -17.60
CA GLU A 141 -2.88 18.71 -18.79
C GLU A 141 -2.35 20.13 -18.53
N ASN A 142 -2.74 20.82 -17.43
CA ASN A 142 -2.25 22.17 -17.07
C ASN A 142 -2.60 22.60 -15.62
N GLY A 143 -2.01 22.03 -14.56
CA GLY A 143 -2.05 22.70 -13.25
C GLY A 143 -1.82 21.87 -11.98
N THR A 144 -1.67 22.61 -10.87
CA THR A 144 -1.38 22.16 -9.50
C THR A 144 -2.61 21.56 -8.81
N TYR A 145 -3.00 20.34 -9.16
CA TYR A 145 -4.09 19.65 -8.46
C TYR A 145 -3.60 18.95 -7.20
N VAL A 146 -4.06 19.39 -6.02
CA VAL A 146 -3.86 18.67 -4.77
C VAL A 146 -4.99 17.64 -4.58
N PRO A 147 -4.71 16.32 -4.61
CA PRO A 147 -5.72 15.29 -4.44
C PRO A 147 -6.26 15.26 -3.02
N ASN A 148 -7.57 15.01 -2.90
CA ASN A 148 -8.15 14.53 -1.65
C ASN A 148 -8.09 13.01 -1.65
N TYR A 149 -7.84 12.43 -0.48
CA TYR A 149 -7.91 10.98 -0.28
C TYR A 149 -8.78 10.63 0.92
N ARG A 150 -9.28 9.40 0.92
CA ARG A 150 -10.00 8.83 2.05
C ARG A 150 -9.54 7.42 2.34
N TYR A 151 -9.78 7.02 3.58
CA TYR A 151 -9.66 5.66 4.04
C TYR A 151 -10.94 4.87 3.77
N LEU A 152 -10.80 3.56 3.57
CA LEU A 152 -11.94 2.65 3.60
C LEU A 152 -12.67 2.77 4.94
N ARG A 153 -13.99 3.01 4.91
CA ARG A 153 -14.85 3.25 6.09
C ARG A 153 -14.52 4.52 6.89
N SER A 154 -13.99 5.53 6.20
CA SER A 154 -13.92 6.89 6.72
C SER A 154 -14.85 7.76 5.90
N ASP A 155 -15.69 8.52 6.58
CA ASP A 155 -16.48 9.60 5.96
C ASP A 155 -15.60 10.84 5.77
N ASP A 156 -14.54 10.99 6.57
CA ASP A 156 -13.59 12.11 6.47
C ASP A 156 -12.69 12.02 5.23
N HIS A 157 -12.38 13.19 4.67
CA HIS A 157 -11.46 13.37 3.56
C HIS A 157 -10.23 14.13 4.03
N GLN A 158 -9.06 13.67 3.65
CA GLN A 158 -7.81 14.35 3.95
C GLN A 158 -7.23 14.92 2.64
N PRO A 159 -6.87 16.21 2.60
CA PRO A 159 -6.12 16.75 1.48
C PRO A 159 -4.71 16.18 1.50
N ALA A 160 -4.17 15.85 0.34
CA ALA A 160 -2.73 15.67 0.17
C ALA A 160 -2.01 16.96 0.54
N ARG A 161 -0.81 16.84 1.09
CA ARG A 161 0.00 18.00 1.46
C ARG A 161 1.06 18.23 0.39
N TYR A 162 1.15 19.47 -0.09
CA TYR A 162 2.25 19.92 -0.93
C TYR A 162 3.26 20.63 -0.02
N GLU A 163 4.41 20.02 0.21
CA GLU A 163 5.54 20.69 0.85
C GLU A 163 6.59 20.91 -0.25
N GLY A 164 6.66 22.15 -0.73
CA GLY A 164 7.59 22.55 -1.79
C GLY A 164 9.05 22.28 -1.39
N ARG A 165 9.91 22.12 -2.40
CA ARG A 165 11.34 21.80 -2.28
C ARG A 165 12.10 22.72 -1.31
N SER A 166 12.12 22.38 -0.03
CA SER A 166 13.22 22.64 0.89
C SER A 166 13.10 21.62 2.02
N GLY A 167 14.13 20.77 2.15
CA GLY A 167 14.07 19.62 3.05
C GLY A 167 13.79 20.05 4.49
N VAL A 168 12.66 19.62 5.06
CA VAL A 168 12.37 19.66 6.49
C VAL A 168 11.48 18.47 6.87
N GLN A 169 11.75 17.92 8.06
CA GLN A 169 11.08 16.78 8.67
C GLN A 169 9.56 16.93 8.81
N LEU A 170 8.87 15.81 8.54
CA LEU A 170 7.48 15.56 8.90
C LEU A 170 7.25 15.82 10.40
N ARG A 171 6.66 16.97 10.77
CA ARG A 171 6.15 17.18 12.14
C ARG A 171 4.70 16.73 12.22
N ARG A 172 4.45 15.73 13.07
CA ARG A 172 3.10 15.33 13.49
C ARG A 172 2.47 16.48 14.28
N SER A 173 1.30 16.93 13.86
CA SER A 173 0.47 17.82 14.67
C SER A 173 -0.15 17.01 15.80
N THR A 174 0.51 16.94 16.95
CA THR A 174 -0.14 16.49 18.19
C THR A 174 -1.04 17.62 18.68
N GLY A 175 -2.34 17.51 18.41
CA GLY A 175 -3.34 18.34 19.05
C GLY A 175 -3.44 17.99 20.52
N LYS A 176 -2.95 18.89 21.39
CA LYS A 176 -3.41 19.09 22.77
C LYS A 176 -2.97 20.50 23.19
N SER A 177 -3.86 21.48 23.04
CA SER A 177 -3.77 22.70 23.84
C SER A 177 -4.30 22.35 25.23
N LEU A 178 -3.39 22.19 26.19
CA LEU A 178 -3.75 22.33 27.60
C LEU A 178 -3.96 23.83 27.84
N SER A 179 -5.20 24.24 28.06
CA SER A 179 -5.51 25.54 28.63
C SER A 179 -5.17 25.49 30.13
N SER A 180 -4.14 26.21 30.51
CA SER A 180 -3.92 26.64 31.89
C SER A 180 -3.83 28.16 31.88
N THR A 181 -4.89 28.85 32.31
CA THR A 181 -4.87 29.80 33.44
C THR A 181 -6.32 30.02 33.85
#